data_AF-A0A967MZN5-F1
#
_entry.id   AF-A0A967MZN5-F1
#
_cell.length_a   1.000
_cell.length_b   1.000
_cell.length_c   1.000
_cell.angle_alpha   90.00
_cell.angle_beta   90.00
_cell.angle_gamma   90.00
#
_symmetry.space_group_name_H-M   'P 1'
#
loop_
_entity.id
_entity.type
_entity.pdbx_description
1 polymer ?
#
loop_
_entity_poly.entity_id
_entity_poly.type
_entity_poly.pdbx_seq_one_letter_code
_entity_poly.pdbx_strand_id
1 'polypeptide(L)'
;GVDITGQSSKEIDLGLLHKMDLVITVCDNAAEACPFTPPSVKRIHLPIKDPVGAIGTEDEIMNEFRRARDEIRQAMEKVLQDYL
;
A
#
# COMPACT_ATOMS: atom_id res chain seq x y z
N GLY A 1 18.04 -0.47 -7.18
CA GLY A 1 16.89 -0.29 -6.28
C GLY A 1 15.98 0.80 -6.83
N VAL A 2 14.91 1.13 -6.12
CA VAL A 2 14.06 2.29 -6.43
C VAL A 2 14.30 3.32 -5.32
N ASP A 3 14.67 4.54 -5.69
CA ASP A 3 14.88 5.62 -4.74
C ASP A 3 13.54 6.28 -4.40
N ILE A 4 13.21 6.31 -3.11
CA ILE A 4 11.98 6.92 -2.56
C ILE A 4 12.28 8.11 -1.64
N THR A 5 13.53 8.57 -1.55
CA THR A 5 13.95 9.62 -0.62
C THR A 5 13.28 10.98 -0.86
N GLY A 6 12.80 11.23 -2.07
CA GLY A 6 12.01 12.42 -2.41
C GLY A 6 10.53 12.34 -2.00
N GLN A 7 10.07 11.20 -1.48
CA GLN A 7 8.69 11.02 -1.02
C GLN A 7 8.58 11.38 0.47
N SER A 8 7.37 11.76 0.90
CA SER A 8 7.10 12.10 2.30
C SER A 8 5.75 11.53 2.76
N SER A 9 5.63 11.30 4.06
CA SER A 9 4.37 10.90 4.68
C SER A 9 3.37 12.06 4.64
N LYS A 10 2.11 11.77 4.28
CA LYS A 10 1.03 12.74 4.14
C LYS A 10 -0.27 12.13 4.62
N GLU A 11 -1.12 12.97 5.22
CA GLU A 11 -2.50 12.61 5.51
C GLU A 11 -3.32 12.50 4.23
N ILE A 12 -4.47 11.83 4.32
CA ILE A 12 -5.39 11.65 3.20
C ILE A 12 -6.08 12.98 2.90
N ASP A 13 -5.90 13.49 1.68
CA ASP A 13 -6.70 14.58 1.13
C ASP A 13 -8.02 14.01 0.55
N LEU A 14 -9.15 14.33 1.18
CA LEU A 14 -10.46 13.83 0.75
C LEU A 14 -10.87 14.32 -0.65
N GLY A 15 -10.52 15.56 -0.99
CA GLY A 15 -10.86 16.15 -2.29
C GLY A 15 -10.08 15.48 -3.44
N LEU A 16 -8.85 15.07 -3.18
CA LEU A 16 -8.05 14.26 -4.07
C LEU A 16 -8.58 12.82 -4.13
N LEU A 17 -8.84 12.21 -2.98
CA LEU A 17 -9.33 10.84 -2.85
C LEU A 17 -10.62 10.61 -3.65
N HIS A 18 -11.55 11.57 -3.61
CA HIS A 18 -12.84 11.47 -4.31
C HIS A 18 -12.75 11.62 -5.83
N LYS A 19 -11.59 12.06 -6.35
CA LYS A 19 -11.33 12.24 -7.79
C LYS A 19 -10.46 11.13 -8.39
N MET A 20 -10.02 10.17 -7.58
CA MET A 20 -9.18 9.06 -8.06
C MET A 20 -9.99 8.06 -8.87
N ASP A 21 -9.38 7.48 -9.90
CA ASP A 21 -9.96 6.36 -10.64
C ASP A 21 -9.80 5.02 -9.89
N LEU A 22 -8.73 4.92 -9.09
CA LEU A 22 -8.40 3.73 -8.30
C LEU A 22 -7.75 4.12 -6.97
N VAL A 23 -8.20 3.49 -5.90
CA VAL A 23 -7.58 3.53 -4.57
C VAL A 23 -7.15 2.12 -4.18
N ILE A 24 -5.89 1.97 -3.80
CA ILE A 24 -5.31 0.70 -3.34
C ILE A 24 -4.98 0.83 -1.85
N THR A 25 -5.60 0.02 -1.00
CA THR A 25 -5.25 -0.08 0.43
C THR A 25 -4.33 -1.28 0.64
N VAL A 26 -3.18 -1.06 1.29
CA VAL A 26 -2.06 -2.03 1.32
C VAL A 26 -1.94 -2.85 2.60
N CYS A 27 -2.71 -2.54 3.65
CA CYS A 27 -2.80 -3.34 4.86
C CYS A 27 -4.20 -3.20 5.45
N ASP A 28 -4.57 -4.10 6.36
CA ASP A 28 -5.91 -4.10 6.98
C ASP A 28 -6.18 -2.78 7.72
N ASN A 29 -5.19 -2.30 8.48
CA ASN A 29 -5.28 -1.01 9.16
C ASN A 29 -5.53 0.15 8.18
N ALA A 30 -4.86 0.14 7.01
CA ALA A 30 -5.12 1.14 5.97
C ALA A 30 -6.50 0.98 5.35
N ALA A 31 -7.01 -0.24 5.20
CA ALA A 31 -8.35 -0.48 4.69
C ALA A 31 -9.45 0.01 5.64
N GLU A 32 -9.30 -0.27 6.94
CA GLU A 32 -10.22 0.15 8.00
C GLU A 32 -10.23 1.67 8.21
N ALA A 33 -9.05 2.30 8.20
CA ALA A 33 -8.92 3.73 8.39
C ALA A 33 -9.27 4.55 7.14
N CYS A 34 -9.32 3.93 5.95
CA CYS A 34 -9.52 4.65 4.70
C CYS A 34 -10.94 5.23 4.63
N PRO A 35 -11.09 6.56 4.43
CA PRO A 35 -12.38 7.21 4.30
C PRO A 35 -13.26 6.61 3.19
N PHE A 36 -14.55 6.90 3.27
CA PHE A 36 -15.49 6.60 2.20
C PHE A 36 -15.07 7.27 0.88
N THR A 37 -15.26 6.56 -0.23
CA THR A 37 -15.04 7.05 -1.58
C THR A 37 -16.34 6.93 -2.40
N PRO A 38 -16.62 7.84 -3.33
CA PRO A 38 -17.76 7.73 -4.25
C PRO A 38 -17.76 6.41 -5.04
N PRO A 39 -18.92 5.94 -5.53
CA PRO A 39 -19.01 4.70 -6.31
C PRO A 39 -18.17 4.69 -7.61
N SER A 40 -17.83 5.88 -8.13
CA SER A 40 -16.96 6.02 -9.30
C SER A 40 -15.50 5.65 -9.03
N VAL A 41 -15.09 5.64 -7.76
CA VAL A 41 -13.72 5.31 -7.35
C VAL A 41 -13.63 3.81 -7.14
N LYS A 42 -12.87 3.11 -7.99
CA LYS A 42 -12.61 1.67 -7.78
C LYS A 42 -11.70 1.50 -6.57
N ARG A 43 -11.98 0.50 -5.74
CA ARG A 43 -11.14 0.16 -4.57
C ARG A 43 -10.60 -1.25 -4.73
N ILE A 44 -9.30 -1.41 -4.49
CA ILE A 44 -8.63 -2.70 -4.37
C ILE A 44 -7.97 -2.76 -3.01
N HIS A 45 -8.13 -3.89 -2.32
CA HIS A 45 -7.44 -4.13 -1.08
C HIS A 45 -6.40 -5.24 -1.25
N LEU A 46 -5.16 -4.93 -0.87
CA LEU A 46 -4.04 -5.85 -0.84
C LEU A 46 -3.66 -6.05 0.65
N PRO A 47 -3.99 -7.18 1.28
CA PRO A 47 -3.76 -7.39 2.71
C PRO A 47 -2.29 -7.79 2.97
N ILE A 48 -1.36 -6.84 2.82
CA ILE A 48 0.06 -7.07 3.06
C ILE A 48 0.33 -6.84 4.55
N LYS A 49 0.94 -7.84 5.20
CA LYS A 49 1.32 -7.73 6.60
C LYS A 49 2.38 -6.64 6.77
N ASP A 50 2.07 -5.67 7.63
CA ASP A 50 2.97 -4.56 7.96
C ASP A 50 4.30 -5.09 8.52
N PRO A 51 5.45 -4.75 7.90
CA PRO A 51 6.76 -5.13 8.44
C PRO A 51 7.12 -4.33 9.70
N VAL A 52 6.43 -3.22 9.98
CA VAL A 52 6.62 -2.43 11.19
C VAL A 52 6.14 -3.25 12.40
N GLY A 53 7.01 -3.36 13.41
CA GLY A 53 6.75 -4.16 14.60
C GLY A 53 7.25 -5.60 14.53
N ALA A 54 7.98 -5.99 13.47
CA ALA A 54 8.77 -7.21 13.49
C ALA A 54 9.74 -7.21 14.68
N ILE A 55 9.80 -8.33 15.40
CA ILE A 55 10.67 -8.52 16.57
C ILE A 55 11.68 -9.61 16.24
N GLY A 56 12.95 -9.33 16.45
CA GLY A 56 14.04 -10.26 16.19
C GLY A 56 15.37 -9.53 16.07
N THR A 57 16.34 -10.23 15.48
CA THR A 57 17.61 -9.65 15.03
C THR A 57 17.40 -8.63 13.91
N GLU A 58 18.40 -7.80 13.67
CA GLU A 58 18.37 -6.82 12.57
C GLU A 58 18.12 -7.49 11.21
N ASP A 59 18.71 -8.65 10.97
CA ASP A 59 18.51 -9.42 9.73
C ASP A 59 17.08 -9.96 9.62
N GLU A 60 16.48 -10.44 10.71
CA GLU A 60 15.09 -10.90 10.73
C GLU A 60 14.13 -9.74 10.45
N ILE A 61 14.35 -8.59 11.09
CA ILE A 61 13.56 -7.37 10.82
C ILE A 61 13.72 -6.95 9.36
N MET A 62 14.94 -6.87 8.86
CA MET A 62 15.23 -6.48 7.48
C MET A 62 14.61 -7.45 6.46
N ASN A 63 14.55 -8.74 6.77
CA ASN A 63 13.89 -9.74 5.93
C ASN A 63 12.37 -9.51 5.85
N GLU A 64 11.72 -9.07 6.93
CA GLU A 64 10.30 -8.69 6.89
C GLU A 64 10.06 -7.47 5.98
N PHE A 65 10.93 -6.46 6.03
CA PHE A 65 10.84 -5.31 5.10
C PHE A 65 11.04 -5.74 3.64
N ARG A 66 12.01 -6.63 3.36
CA ARG A 66 12.25 -7.17 2.02
C ARG A 66 11.06 -7.99 1.53
N ARG A 67 10.48 -8.83 2.39
CA ARG A 67 9.25 -9.60 2.11
C ARG A 67 8.12 -8.65 1.69
N ALA A 68 7.80 -7.66 2.52
CA ALA A 68 6.72 -6.71 2.23
C ALA A 68 6.94 -5.95 0.90
N ARG A 69 8.18 -5.49 0.64
CA ARG A 69 8.54 -4.86 -0.64
C ARG A 69 8.29 -5.78 -1.84
N ASP A 70 8.67 -7.05 -1.72
CA ASP A 70 8.55 -8.01 -2.81
C ASP A 70 7.09 -8.46 -3.03
N GLU A 71 6.31 -8.58 -1.97
CA GLU A 71 4.85 -8.76 -2.04
C GLU A 71 4.15 -7.57 -2.72
N ILE A 72 4.51 -6.33 -2.37
CA ILE A 72 3.99 -5.12 -3.03
C ILE A 72 4.29 -5.18 -4.54
N ARG A 73 5.52 -5.54 -4.93
CA ARG A 73 5.88 -5.64 -6.35
C ARG A 73 4.99 -6.64 -7.08
N GLN A 74 4.88 -7.86 -6.58
CA GLN A 74 4.09 -8.92 -7.21
C GLN A 74 2.59 -8.55 -7.27
N ALA A 75 2.07 -7.91 -6.23
CA ALA A 75 0.69 -7.46 -6.21
C ALA A 75 0.45 -6.35 -7.24
N MET A 76 1.37 -5.39 -7.36
CA MET A 76 1.26 -4.32 -8.36
C MET A 76 1.36 -4.84 -9.79
N GLU A 77 2.19 -5.85 -10.07
CA GLU A 77 2.24 -6.50 -11.38
C GLU A 77 0.87 -7.09 -11.77
N LYS A 78 0.18 -7.75 -10.83
CA LYS A 78 -1.18 -8.28 -11.04
C LYS A 78 -2.20 -7.16 -11.25
N VAL A 79 -2.17 -6.13 -10.40
CA VAL A 79 -3.08 -4.98 -10.53
C VAL A 79 -2.92 -4.31 -11.90
N LEU A 80 -1.68 -4.14 -12.37
CA LEU A 80 -1.43 -3.55 -13.69
C LEU A 80 -1.93 -4.44 -14.83
N GLN A 81 -1.85 -5.77 -14.71
CA GLN A 81 -2.41 -6.70 -15.70
C GLN A 81 -3.94 -6.70 -15.72
N ASP A 82 -4.60 -6.50 -14.58
CA ASP A 82 -6.06 -6.54 -14.47
C ASP A 82 -6.72 -5.17 -14.74
N TYR A 83 -5.95 -4.08 -14.68
CA TYR A 83 -6.44 -2.70 -14.79
C TYR A 83 -6.10 -2.02 -16.12
N LEU A 84 -5.07 -2.50 -16.84
CA LEU A 84 -4.71 -2.08 -18.21
C LEU A 84 -5.19 -3.11 -19.24
#